data_AF-A0A815JLN7-F1
#
_entry.id   AF-A0A815JLN7-F1
#
_cell.length_a   1.000
_cell.length_b   1.000
_cell.length_c   1.000
_cell.angle_alpha   90.00
_cell.angle_beta   90.00
_cell.angle_gamma   90.00
#
_symmetry.space_group_name_H-M   'P 1'
#
loop_
_entity.id
_entity.type
_entity.pdbx_description
1 polymer ?
#
loop_
_entity_poly.entity_id
_entity_poly.type
_entity_poly.pdbx_seq_one_letter_code
_entity_poly.pdbx_strand_id
1 'polypeptide(L)'
;MFLNVTHYFLFSDCLSTIGNDDSILLNNFITKPIWIFNANVVEDPMNYSLINYLTTLSGGGYISRDKIIQENNGNDIIEWIESFQSRYNNIDIVNNGNIHNIYPSHSITLTPNTKQFILVGKLSSSNSARIAVNLTISGVIHRQEFDIPQANRSSENFGLLRRLYAKQMLAELTAFPEKNKQRILDIGMKYSIVSDLTSIIVFETLQQHIEHKICPHRSRTKLYDDYMKYQQNKNQEEKKTKQEKTTAVLKLWNQRCQWYDKIISENDRMNAFKTQTDGQIGEYRQYLP
;
A
#
# COMPACT_ATOMS: atom_id res chain seq x y z
N MET A 1 -29.21 18.40 -35.67
CA MET A 1 -28.60 19.58 -35.05
C MET A 1 -28.07 19.14 -33.69
N PHE A 2 -26.81 18.70 -33.61
CA PHE A 2 -26.23 18.31 -32.33
C PHE A 2 -25.97 19.60 -31.54
N LEU A 3 -26.56 19.71 -30.35
CA LEU A 3 -26.29 20.80 -29.41
C LEU A 3 -24.77 20.87 -29.18
N ASN A 4 -24.17 22.01 -29.49
CA ASN A 4 -22.75 22.25 -29.23
C ASN A 4 -22.58 22.46 -27.72
N VAL A 5 -22.40 21.36 -26.98
CA VAL A 5 -22.20 21.40 -25.54
C VAL A 5 -20.90 22.15 -25.23
N THR A 6 -20.99 23.21 -24.44
CA THR A 6 -19.83 23.99 -23.98
C THR A 6 -19.36 23.57 -22.60
N HIS A 7 -20.30 23.18 -21.73
CA HIS A 7 -20.05 22.82 -20.33
C HIS A 7 -20.97 21.67 -19.90
N TYR A 8 -20.50 20.89 -18.94
CA TYR A 8 -21.32 19.94 -18.19
C TYR A 8 -21.49 20.44 -16.75
N PHE A 9 -22.71 20.37 -16.24
CA PHE A 9 -23.02 20.65 -14.85
C PHE A 9 -23.45 19.35 -14.17
N LEU A 10 -22.71 18.95 -13.13
CA LEU A 10 -22.99 17.76 -12.35
C LEU A 10 -23.40 18.18 -10.93
N PHE A 11 -24.65 17.87 -10.56
CA PHE A 11 -25.15 18.07 -9.20
C PHE A 11 -25.18 16.70 -8.52
N SER A 12 -24.33 16.50 -7.52
CA SER A 12 -24.17 15.19 -6.89
C SER A 12 -23.67 15.33 -5.45
N ASP A 13 -24.05 14.37 -4.63
CA ASP A 13 -23.45 14.08 -3.32
C ASP A 13 -21.99 13.61 -3.41
N CYS A 14 -21.48 13.40 -4.63
CA CYS A 14 -20.12 13.00 -4.97
C CYS A 14 -19.70 11.63 -4.39
N LEU A 15 -20.68 10.75 -4.20
CA LEU A 15 -20.48 9.34 -3.86
C LEU A 15 -20.61 8.49 -5.13
N SER A 16 -19.61 7.63 -5.37
CA SER A 16 -19.67 6.62 -6.43
C SER A 16 -19.98 5.26 -5.78
N THR A 17 -21.25 4.85 -5.84
CA THR A 17 -21.74 3.60 -5.21
C THR A 17 -22.33 2.62 -6.21
N ILE A 18 -22.55 3.04 -7.46
CA ILE A 18 -23.19 2.24 -8.51
C ILE A 18 -22.32 2.26 -9.76
N GLY A 19 -22.06 1.08 -10.32
CA GLY A 19 -21.26 0.93 -11.53
C GLY A 19 -19.77 0.82 -11.23
N ASN A 20 -18.97 0.88 -12.29
CA ASN A 20 -17.52 0.79 -12.20
C ASN A 20 -16.92 2.03 -12.86
N ASP A 21 -16.08 2.76 -12.12
CA ASP A 21 -15.42 3.97 -12.61
C ASP A 21 -14.31 3.58 -13.59
N ASP A 22 -14.67 3.35 -14.86
CA ASP A 22 -13.68 3.07 -15.91
C ASP A 22 -13.11 4.37 -16.47
N SER A 23 -11.83 4.61 -16.17
CA SER A 23 -11.02 5.71 -16.72
C SER A 23 -11.13 5.85 -18.24
N ILE A 24 -11.25 4.76 -18.99
CA ILE A 24 -11.27 4.80 -20.46
C ILE A 24 -12.59 5.38 -20.95
N LEU A 25 -13.70 4.96 -20.35
CA LEU A 25 -15.02 5.49 -20.68
C LEU A 25 -15.09 6.98 -20.32
N LEU A 26 -14.69 7.34 -19.11
CA LEU A 26 -14.70 8.72 -18.64
C LEU A 26 -13.86 9.64 -19.54
N ASN A 27 -12.65 9.22 -19.92
CA ASN A 27 -11.78 10.03 -20.77
C ASN A 27 -12.34 10.24 -22.18
N ASN A 28 -13.14 9.30 -22.70
CA ASN A 28 -13.76 9.42 -24.02
C ASN A 28 -15.03 10.29 -24.00
N PHE A 29 -15.81 10.24 -22.92
CA PHE A 29 -17.04 11.02 -22.81
C PHE A 29 -16.78 12.49 -22.43
N ILE A 30 -15.77 12.72 -21.60
CA ILE A 30 -15.53 14.04 -21.00
C ILE A 30 -14.64 14.87 -21.91
N THR A 31 -15.28 15.54 -22.87
CA THR A 31 -14.59 16.39 -23.86
C THR A 31 -14.75 17.88 -23.59
N LYS A 32 -15.57 18.25 -22.60
CA LYS A 32 -15.88 19.63 -22.20
C LYS A 32 -15.73 19.78 -20.68
N PRO A 33 -15.49 21.00 -20.17
CA PRO A 33 -15.36 21.25 -18.73
C PRO A 33 -16.56 20.75 -17.92
N ILE A 34 -16.30 20.02 -16.83
CA ILE A 34 -17.32 19.55 -15.89
C ILE A 34 -17.27 20.33 -14.58
N TRP A 35 -18.34 21.05 -14.30
CA TRP A 35 -18.53 21.79 -13.06
C TRP A 35 -19.38 20.96 -12.12
N ILE A 36 -18.77 20.53 -11.01
CA ILE A 36 -19.38 19.66 -10.01
C ILE A 36 -19.85 20.51 -8.84
N PHE A 37 -21.15 20.49 -8.56
CA PHE A 37 -21.80 21.17 -7.45
C PHE A 37 -22.17 20.14 -6.39
N ASN A 38 -21.64 20.32 -5.19
CA ASN A 38 -21.95 19.48 -4.04
C ASN A 38 -22.66 20.29 -2.96
N ALA A 39 -23.82 19.81 -2.54
CA ALA A 39 -24.64 20.42 -1.49
C ALA A 39 -24.52 19.73 -0.12
N ASN A 40 -23.72 18.66 -0.01
CA ASN A 40 -23.51 17.93 1.24
C ASN A 40 -22.67 18.72 2.25
N VAL A 41 -22.78 18.33 3.52
CA VAL A 41 -21.95 18.89 4.58
C VAL A 41 -20.52 18.36 4.39
N VAL A 42 -19.51 19.15 4.76
CA VAL A 42 -18.08 18.79 4.58
C VAL A 42 -17.70 17.47 5.24
N GLU A 43 -18.45 17.04 6.26
CA GLU A 43 -18.23 15.80 7.00
C GLU A 43 -18.76 14.55 6.29
N ASP A 44 -19.60 14.70 5.25
CA ASP A 44 -20.11 13.58 4.50
C ASP A 44 -19.00 12.96 3.63
N PRO A 45 -18.88 11.62 3.59
CA PRO A 45 -17.86 10.96 2.79
C PRO A 45 -18.06 11.29 1.31
N MET A 46 -16.97 11.63 0.61
CA MET A 46 -16.99 11.93 -0.83
C MET A 46 -15.71 11.44 -1.50
N ASN A 47 -15.80 11.12 -2.80
CA ASN A 47 -14.64 10.66 -3.57
C ASN A 47 -13.81 11.84 -4.11
N TYR A 48 -13.04 12.48 -3.23
CA TYR A 48 -12.18 13.61 -3.61
C TYR A 48 -11.21 13.29 -4.75
N SER A 49 -10.65 12.08 -4.77
CA SER A 49 -9.70 11.66 -5.80
C SER A 49 -10.33 11.67 -7.18
N LEU A 50 -11.55 11.12 -7.31
CA LEU A 50 -12.29 11.12 -8.58
C LEU A 50 -12.75 12.54 -8.96
N ILE A 51 -13.27 13.33 -8.03
CA ILE A 51 -13.68 14.72 -8.28
C ILE A 51 -12.49 15.54 -8.82
N ASN A 52 -11.33 15.42 -8.18
CA ASN A 52 -10.12 16.11 -8.60
C ASN A 52 -9.64 15.61 -9.97
N TYR A 53 -9.70 14.31 -10.23
CA TYR A 53 -9.38 13.75 -11.54
C TYR A 53 -10.29 14.32 -12.65
N LEU A 54 -11.60 14.32 -12.44
CA LEU A 54 -12.58 14.80 -13.43
C LEU A 54 -12.44 16.30 -13.71
N THR A 55 -12.27 17.10 -12.66
CA THR A 55 -12.16 18.57 -12.79
C THR A 55 -10.84 18.97 -13.45
N THR A 56 -9.72 18.34 -13.07
CA THR A 56 -8.41 18.60 -13.69
C THR A 56 -8.33 18.14 -15.15
N LEU A 57 -8.91 16.98 -15.48
CA LEU A 57 -8.94 16.44 -16.84
C LEU A 57 -9.82 17.29 -17.78
N SER A 58 -11.04 17.60 -17.33
CA SER A 58 -12.02 18.33 -18.15
C SER A 58 -11.74 19.82 -18.26
N GLY A 59 -11.08 20.38 -17.24
CA GLY A 59 -10.97 21.82 -17.02
C GLY A 59 -12.15 22.44 -16.29
N GLY A 60 -13.11 21.67 -15.82
CA GLY A 60 -14.13 22.24 -14.95
C GLY A 60 -13.63 22.49 -13.53
N GLY A 61 -14.55 22.61 -12.59
CA GLY A 61 -14.25 22.95 -11.21
C GLY A 61 -15.19 22.27 -10.23
N TYR A 62 -14.74 22.19 -8.97
CA TYR A 62 -15.55 21.71 -7.86
C TYR A 62 -16.04 22.89 -7.01
N ILE A 63 -17.33 22.93 -6.76
CA ILE A 63 -18.03 23.96 -6.00
C ILE A 63 -18.65 23.28 -4.78
N SER A 64 -18.06 23.52 -3.61
CA SER A 64 -18.53 22.98 -2.34
C SER A 64 -19.76 23.73 -1.83
N ARG A 65 -20.50 23.09 -0.92
CA ARG A 65 -21.66 23.69 -0.23
C ARG A 65 -21.34 25.05 0.36
N ASP A 66 -20.21 25.20 1.04
CA ASP A 66 -19.80 26.47 1.67
C ASP A 66 -19.70 27.61 0.67
N LYS A 67 -19.22 27.32 -0.55
CA LYS A 67 -19.24 28.31 -1.63
C LYS A 67 -20.68 28.59 -2.09
N ILE A 68 -21.51 27.56 -2.25
CA ILE A 68 -22.89 27.73 -2.73
C ILE A 68 -23.73 28.61 -1.78
N ILE A 69 -23.59 28.42 -0.47
CA ILE A 69 -24.43 29.11 0.53
C ILE A 69 -23.90 30.49 0.92
N GLN A 70 -22.67 30.83 0.54
CA GLN A 70 -22.09 32.13 0.82
C GLN A 70 -22.87 33.23 0.07
N GLU A 71 -23.30 34.27 0.79
CA GLU A 71 -24.06 35.38 0.21
C GLU A 71 -23.29 36.01 -0.97
N ASN A 72 -24.01 36.29 -2.06
CA ASN A 72 -23.52 36.92 -3.29
C ASN A 72 -22.42 36.14 -4.06
N ASN A 73 -22.13 34.89 -3.73
CA ASN A 73 -21.09 34.10 -4.40
C ASN A 73 -21.47 33.58 -5.80
N GLY A 74 -22.73 33.75 -6.22
CA GLY A 74 -23.19 33.31 -7.55
C GLY A 74 -22.43 33.98 -8.69
N ASN A 75 -22.13 35.28 -8.57
CA ASN A 75 -21.38 36.02 -9.58
C ASN A 75 -19.93 35.54 -9.65
N ASP A 76 -19.28 35.33 -8.50
CA ASP A 76 -17.90 34.82 -8.43
C ASP A 76 -17.79 33.42 -9.04
N ILE A 77 -18.80 32.57 -8.84
CA ILE A 77 -18.89 31.24 -9.46
C ILE A 77 -19.02 31.37 -10.99
N ILE A 78 -19.87 32.28 -11.49
CA ILE A 78 -20.03 32.52 -12.92
C ILE A 78 -18.74 33.08 -13.52
N GLU A 79 -18.11 34.08 -12.89
CA GLU A 79 -16.81 34.61 -13.30
C GLU A 79 -15.76 33.51 -13.36
N TRP A 80 -15.76 32.59 -12.39
CA TRP A 80 -14.86 31.45 -12.40
C TRP A 80 -15.16 30.49 -13.56
N ILE A 81 -16.43 30.22 -13.86
CA ILE A 81 -16.85 29.40 -14.99
C ILE A 81 -16.41 30.02 -16.33
N GLU A 82 -16.56 31.33 -16.45
CA GLU A 82 -16.22 32.10 -17.65
C GLU A 82 -14.72 32.40 -17.77
N SER A 83 -13.97 32.26 -16.68
CA SER A 83 -12.55 32.57 -16.65
C SER A 83 -11.74 31.74 -17.64
N PHE A 84 -10.77 32.39 -18.29
CA PHE A 84 -9.88 31.70 -19.21
C PHE A 84 -9.04 30.66 -18.48
N GLN A 85 -9.12 29.45 -19.00
CA GLN A 85 -8.40 28.31 -18.47
C GLN A 85 -7.09 28.15 -19.25
N SER A 86 -5.98 28.09 -18.51
CA SER A 86 -4.73 27.62 -19.08
C SER A 86 -4.67 26.11 -18.97
N ARG A 87 -3.89 25.44 -19.81
CA ARG A 87 -3.78 23.98 -19.78
C ARG A 87 -2.32 23.57 -19.88
N TYR A 88 -1.89 22.71 -18.98
CA TYR A 88 -0.68 21.93 -19.18
C TYR A 88 -1.00 20.80 -20.16
N ASN A 89 -0.23 20.70 -21.24
CA ASN A 89 -0.46 19.71 -22.29
C ASN A 89 0.38 18.46 -22.02
N ASN A 90 1.71 18.62 -22.05
CA ASN A 90 2.69 17.55 -21.90
C ASN A 90 4.11 18.13 -21.75
N ILE A 91 5.10 17.23 -21.68
CA ILE A 91 6.53 17.54 -21.71
C ILE A 91 7.21 16.77 -22.82
N ASP A 92 8.08 17.49 -23.53
CA ASP A 92 9.03 16.90 -24.46
C ASP A 92 10.40 16.80 -23.80
N ILE A 93 11.06 15.64 -23.95
CA ILE A 93 12.43 15.43 -23.51
C ILE A 93 13.34 15.87 -24.67
N VAL A 94 14.05 16.99 -24.48
CA VAL A 94 14.79 17.69 -25.56
C VAL A 94 16.17 17.08 -25.80
N ASN A 95 16.81 16.54 -24.77
CA ASN A 95 18.09 15.83 -24.88
C ASN A 95 17.95 14.37 -24.40
N ASN A 96 18.97 13.52 -24.61
CA ASN A 96 18.95 12.11 -24.17
C ASN A 96 18.97 11.92 -22.62
N GLY A 97 18.49 12.89 -21.84
CA GLY A 97 18.21 12.69 -20.42
C GLY A 97 17.14 11.61 -20.26
N ASN A 98 17.49 10.49 -19.62
CA ASN A 98 16.54 9.44 -19.30
C ASN A 98 15.62 9.90 -18.16
N ILE A 99 14.61 10.71 -18.48
CA ILE A 99 13.54 11.11 -17.58
C ILE A 99 12.35 10.18 -17.78
N HIS A 100 11.84 9.62 -16.69
CA HIS A 100 10.66 8.77 -16.71
C HIS A 100 9.67 9.18 -15.63
N ASN A 101 8.44 8.67 -15.76
CA ASN A 101 7.39 8.81 -14.76
C ASN A 101 7.16 10.27 -14.40
N ILE A 102 6.82 11.07 -15.41
CA ILE A 102 6.53 12.49 -15.23
C ILE A 102 5.07 12.63 -14.82
N TYR A 103 4.81 13.48 -13.82
CA TYR A 103 3.49 13.77 -13.32
C TYR A 103 3.28 15.30 -13.21
N PRO A 104 2.13 15.85 -13.66
CA PRO A 104 0.98 15.13 -14.21
C PRO A 104 1.28 14.37 -15.51
N SER A 105 0.78 13.13 -15.60
CA SER A 105 1.07 12.22 -16.72
C SER A 105 0.20 12.46 -17.95
N HIS A 106 -0.87 13.22 -17.78
CA HIS A 106 -1.79 13.65 -18.81
C HIS A 106 -1.99 15.16 -18.74
N SER A 107 -2.65 15.70 -19.77
CA SER A 107 -3.01 17.10 -19.80
C SER A 107 -3.93 17.43 -18.62
N ILE A 108 -3.67 18.57 -17.98
CA ILE A 108 -4.51 19.11 -16.91
C ILE A 108 -4.77 20.59 -17.14
N THR A 109 -5.95 21.05 -16.77
CA THR A 109 -6.27 22.46 -16.76
C THR A 109 -5.75 23.15 -15.50
N LEU A 110 -5.19 24.34 -15.69
CA LEU A 110 -4.75 25.28 -14.67
C LEU A 110 -5.82 26.37 -14.56
N THR A 111 -6.57 26.34 -13.47
CA THR A 111 -7.59 27.36 -13.18
C THR A 111 -6.93 28.65 -12.69
N PRO A 112 -7.57 29.83 -12.79
CA PRO A 112 -6.98 31.09 -12.31
C PRO A 112 -6.58 31.08 -10.83
N ASN A 113 -7.28 30.28 -10.01
CA ASN A 113 -6.97 30.10 -8.59
C ASN A 113 -5.79 29.15 -8.33
N THR A 114 -5.24 28.52 -9.37
CA THR A 114 -4.07 27.65 -9.27
C THR A 114 -2.83 28.51 -9.03
N LYS A 115 -2.50 28.73 -7.76
CA LYS A 115 -1.33 29.53 -7.36
C LYS A 115 0.00 28.86 -7.72
N GLN A 116 0.01 27.53 -7.79
CA GLN A 116 1.22 26.74 -8.01
C GLN A 116 0.90 25.54 -8.89
N PHE A 117 1.73 25.34 -9.92
CA PHE A 117 1.76 24.11 -10.73
C PHE A 117 3.00 23.32 -10.33
N ILE A 118 2.79 22.06 -9.91
CA ILE A 118 3.87 21.17 -9.51
C ILE A 118 4.02 20.10 -10.58
N LEU A 119 5.25 20.00 -11.08
CA LEU A 119 5.68 18.98 -12.02
C LEU A 119 6.80 18.17 -11.39
N VAL A 120 6.66 16.85 -11.39
CA VAL A 120 7.69 15.94 -10.86
C VAL A 120 8.02 14.86 -11.88
N GLY A 121 9.26 14.40 -11.86
CA GLY A 121 9.73 13.31 -12.73
C GLY A 121 10.99 12.66 -12.18
N LYS A 122 11.32 11.49 -12.68
CA LYS A 122 12.50 10.74 -12.26
C LYS A 122 13.58 10.77 -13.34
N LEU A 123 14.68 11.45 -13.06
CA LEU A 123 15.89 11.43 -13.88
C LEU A 123 16.75 10.22 -13.50
N SER A 124 16.94 9.27 -14.43
CA SER A 124 17.72 8.04 -14.23
C SER A 124 19.21 8.19 -14.55
N SER A 125 19.58 9.15 -15.41
CA SER A 125 20.98 9.42 -15.77
C SER A 125 21.68 10.33 -14.74
N SER A 126 23.00 10.20 -14.62
CA SER A 126 23.85 11.13 -13.87
C SER A 126 24.07 12.48 -14.58
N ASN A 127 23.54 12.66 -15.79
CA ASN A 127 23.76 13.85 -16.61
C ASN A 127 22.62 14.86 -16.43
N SER A 128 22.88 16.13 -16.76
CA SER A 128 21.83 17.14 -16.89
C SER A 128 20.85 16.78 -18.01
N ALA A 129 19.59 17.17 -17.84
CA ALA A 129 18.54 16.95 -18.82
C ALA A 129 17.93 18.28 -19.26
N ARG A 130 17.32 18.33 -20.43
CA ARG A 130 16.57 19.50 -20.91
C ARG A 130 15.17 19.05 -21.26
N ILE A 131 14.19 19.76 -20.73
CA ILE A 131 12.77 19.50 -20.98
C ILE A 131 12.13 20.72 -21.62
N ALA A 132 11.10 20.49 -22.43
CA ALA A 132 10.20 21.53 -22.89
C ALA A 132 8.82 21.28 -22.30
N VAL A 133 8.28 22.27 -21.60
CA VAL A 133 6.92 22.26 -21.05
C VAL A 133 6.01 22.94 -22.06
N ASN A 134 4.97 22.23 -22.51
CA ASN A 134 3.98 22.74 -23.43
C ASN A 134 2.70 23.12 -22.67
N LEU A 135 2.32 24.39 -22.77
CA LEU A 135 1.14 24.97 -22.15
C LEU A 135 0.21 25.52 -23.25
N THR A 136 -1.09 25.48 -23.04
CA THR A 136 -2.06 26.23 -23.83
C THR A 136 -2.58 27.37 -22.97
N ILE A 137 -2.40 28.61 -23.41
CA ILE A 137 -2.89 29.81 -22.72
C ILE A 137 -3.72 30.58 -23.73
N SER A 138 -5.00 30.84 -23.39
CA SER A 138 -5.94 31.55 -24.28
C SER A 138 -6.00 30.95 -25.71
N GLY A 139 -5.93 29.62 -25.81
CA GLY A 139 -5.96 28.89 -27.09
C GLY A 139 -4.64 28.87 -27.87
N VAL A 140 -3.60 29.57 -27.39
CA VAL A 140 -2.27 29.60 -28.00
C VAL A 140 -1.37 28.60 -27.30
N ILE A 141 -0.63 27.81 -28.07
CA ILE A 141 0.38 26.89 -27.53
C ILE A 141 1.65 27.67 -27.23
N HIS A 142 2.08 27.62 -25.97
CA HIS A 142 3.34 28.14 -25.48
C HIS A 142 4.26 26.99 -25.13
N ARG A 143 5.51 27.06 -25.58
CA ARG A 143 6.55 26.09 -25.26
C ARG A 143 7.68 26.80 -24.52
N GLN A 144 7.99 26.31 -23.32
CA GLN A 144 9.07 26.84 -22.49
C GLN A 144 10.09 25.74 -22.18
N GLU A 145 11.35 25.99 -22.48
CA GLU A 145 12.43 25.04 -22.19
C GLU A 145 13.08 25.32 -20.84
N PHE A 146 13.44 24.24 -20.13
CA PHE A 146 14.11 24.28 -18.84
C PHE A 146 15.29 23.30 -18.83
N ASP A 147 16.43 23.78 -18.35
CA ASP A 147 17.59 22.94 -18.07
C ASP A 147 17.48 22.39 -16.64
N ILE A 148 17.53 21.07 -16.54
CA ILE A 148 17.50 20.30 -15.28
C ILE A 148 18.95 19.92 -14.95
N PRO A 149 19.59 20.62 -13.99
CA PRO A 149 20.97 20.31 -13.61
C PRO A 149 21.04 18.96 -12.91
N GLN A 150 22.25 18.39 -12.88
CA GLN A 150 22.51 17.18 -12.11
C GLN A 150 22.20 17.44 -10.62
N ALA A 151 21.40 16.55 -10.02
CA ALA A 151 21.01 16.68 -8.63
C ALA A 151 22.21 16.47 -7.68
N ASN A 152 22.40 17.39 -6.73
CA ASN A 152 23.32 17.18 -5.62
C ASN A 152 22.70 16.20 -4.61
N ARG A 153 23.10 14.93 -4.71
CA ARG A 153 22.53 13.81 -3.92
C ARG A 153 22.83 13.90 -2.41
N SER A 154 23.69 14.81 -1.97
CA SER A 154 24.05 15.00 -0.56
C SER A 154 23.09 15.88 0.24
N SER A 155 22.07 16.48 -0.40
CA SER A 155 21.13 17.36 0.31
C SER A 155 20.17 16.60 1.22
N GLU A 156 19.98 17.12 2.44
CA GLU A 156 18.96 16.67 3.42
C GLU A 156 17.54 16.62 2.81
N ASN A 157 17.30 17.43 1.77
CA ASN A 157 16.03 17.57 1.06
C ASN A 157 15.72 16.44 0.07
N PHE A 158 16.65 15.53 -0.23
CA PHE A 158 16.40 14.43 -1.16
C PHE A 158 15.31 13.46 -0.65
N GLY A 159 15.14 13.33 0.67
CA GLY A 159 14.02 12.61 1.27
C GLY A 159 12.66 13.25 0.95
N LEU A 160 12.58 14.58 1.03
CA LEU A 160 11.35 15.33 0.78
C LEU A 160 10.92 15.24 -0.68
N LEU A 161 11.85 15.43 -1.62
CA LEU A 161 11.57 15.35 -3.06
C LEU A 161 11.04 13.97 -3.47
N ARG A 162 11.60 12.89 -2.90
CA ARG A 162 11.09 11.52 -3.14
C ARG A 162 9.67 11.33 -2.63
N ARG A 163 9.33 11.91 -1.48
CA ARG A 163 7.95 11.86 -0.95
C ARG A 163 6.99 12.68 -1.81
N LEU A 164 7.39 13.87 -2.26
CA LEU A 164 6.58 14.69 -3.16
C LEU A 164 6.29 13.95 -4.48
N TYR A 165 7.33 13.35 -5.08
CA TYR A 165 7.20 12.52 -6.27
C TYR A 165 6.20 11.36 -6.06
N ALA A 166 6.32 10.64 -4.94
CA ALA A 166 5.42 9.54 -4.65
C ALA A 166 3.98 9.99 -4.35
N LYS A 167 3.79 11.15 -3.70
CA LYS A 167 2.47 11.76 -3.50
C LYS A 167 1.78 12.09 -4.82
N GLN A 168 2.50 12.69 -5.77
CA GLN A 168 1.91 13.01 -7.07
C GLN A 168 1.53 11.75 -7.86
N MET A 169 2.39 10.72 -7.82
CA MET A 169 2.09 9.43 -8.43
C MET A 169 0.88 8.75 -7.78
N LEU A 170 0.74 8.82 -6.45
CA LEU A 170 -0.43 8.31 -5.74
C LEU A 170 -1.70 9.06 -6.13
N ALA A 171 -1.65 10.39 -6.23
CA ALA A 171 -2.82 11.22 -6.52
C ALA A 171 -3.51 10.85 -7.85
N GLU A 172 -2.76 10.44 -8.87
CA GLU A 172 -3.35 9.95 -10.12
C GLU A 172 -3.92 8.53 -10.00
N LEU A 173 -3.29 7.67 -9.20
CA LEU A 173 -3.72 6.28 -9.04
C LEU A 173 -4.97 6.15 -8.16
N THR A 174 -5.09 7.00 -7.12
CA THR A 174 -6.21 6.98 -6.16
C THR A 174 -7.52 7.44 -6.78
N ALA A 175 -7.52 8.03 -7.98
CA ALA A 175 -8.74 8.28 -8.74
C ALA A 175 -9.48 6.98 -9.11
N PHE A 176 -8.73 5.87 -9.27
CA PHE A 176 -9.26 4.55 -9.62
C PHE A 176 -8.64 3.48 -8.71
N PRO A 177 -9.01 3.44 -7.42
CA PRO A 177 -8.29 2.66 -6.41
C PRO A 177 -8.40 1.15 -6.63
N GLU A 178 -9.56 0.63 -7.06
CA GLU A 178 -9.74 -0.80 -7.31
C GLU A 178 -8.83 -1.31 -8.45
N LYS A 179 -8.72 -0.55 -9.54
CA LYS A 179 -7.84 -0.86 -10.66
C LYS A 179 -6.36 -0.77 -10.28
N ASN A 180 -6.02 0.16 -9.39
CA ASN A 180 -4.63 0.49 -9.04
C ASN A 180 -4.17 -0.07 -7.69
N LYS A 181 -4.96 -0.95 -7.07
CA LYS A 181 -4.79 -1.42 -5.69
C LYS A 181 -3.36 -1.85 -5.36
N GLN A 182 -2.80 -2.76 -6.16
CA GLN A 182 -1.45 -3.26 -5.94
C GLN A 182 -0.39 -2.15 -6.08
N ARG A 183 -0.55 -1.27 -7.08
CA ARG A 183 0.39 -0.16 -7.29
C ARG A 183 0.36 0.85 -6.15
N ILE A 184 -0.83 1.20 -5.68
CA ILE A 184 -1.02 2.10 -4.53
C ILE A 184 -0.34 1.51 -3.29
N LEU A 185 -0.57 0.22 -3.02
CA LEU A 185 0.05 -0.50 -1.92
C LEU A 185 1.59 -0.52 -2.03
N ASP A 186 2.12 -0.87 -3.21
CA ASP A 186 3.57 -0.93 -3.45
C ASP A 186 4.24 0.44 -3.24
N ILE A 187 3.60 1.52 -3.70
CA ILE A 187 4.10 2.89 -3.53
C ILE A 187 4.04 3.30 -2.06
N GLY A 188 2.92 3.04 -1.39
CA GLY A 188 2.75 3.31 0.04
C GLY A 188 3.83 2.64 0.88
N MET A 189 4.11 1.36 0.64
CA MET A 189 5.18 0.63 1.33
C MET A 189 6.57 1.16 0.96
N LYS A 190 6.86 1.32 -0.33
CA LYS A 190 8.19 1.72 -0.83
C LYS A 190 8.62 3.11 -0.36
N TYR A 191 7.68 4.04 -0.29
CA TYR A 191 7.95 5.43 0.10
C TYR A 191 7.54 5.76 1.54
N SER A 192 7.02 4.77 2.28
CA SER A 192 6.51 4.91 3.65
C SER A 192 5.44 6.02 3.74
N ILE A 193 4.45 5.96 2.85
CA ILE A 193 3.33 6.90 2.77
C ILE A 193 2.05 6.17 3.19
N VAL A 194 1.26 6.80 4.06
CA VAL A 194 -0.10 6.39 4.39
C VAL A 194 -1.01 6.69 3.22
N SER A 195 -1.79 5.71 2.84
CA SER A 195 -2.79 5.75 1.76
C SER A 195 -4.03 5.00 2.22
N ASP A 196 -5.07 4.97 1.41
CA ASP A 196 -6.30 4.20 1.71
C ASP A 196 -6.02 2.70 1.91
N LEU A 197 -4.88 2.19 1.43
CA LEU A 197 -4.46 0.80 1.55
C LEU A 197 -3.31 0.57 2.53
N THR A 198 -2.76 1.62 3.15
CA THR A 198 -1.62 1.53 4.07
C THR A 198 -1.84 2.38 5.30
N SER A 199 -1.70 1.79 6.48
CA SER A 199 -1.78 2.48 7.76
C SER A 199 -0.42 2.53 8.46
N ILE A 200 -0.22 3.50 9.34
CA ILE A 200 0.91 3.52 10.28
C ILE A 200 0.42 2.98 11.61
N ILE A 201 1.16 2.02 12.14
CA ILE A 201 0.97 1.51 13.50
C ILE A 201 2.10 2.04 14.36
N VAL A 202 1.76 2.65 15.49
CA VAL A 202 2.72 3.16 16.48
C VAL A 202 2.51 2.40 17.78
N PHE A 203 3.56 1.72 18.24
CA PHE A 203 3.57 1.07 19.55
C PHE A 203 4.33 1.94 20.53
N GLU A 204 3.81 2.11 21.74
CA GLU A 204 4.43 2.92 22.79
C GLU A 204 5.16 2.06 23.81
N THR A 205 4.61 0.89 24.11
CA THR A 205 5.07 0.04 25.21
C THR A 205 5.76 -1.24 24.73
N LEU A 206 6.59 -1.82 25.60
CA LEU A 206 7.28 -3.08 25.32
C LEU A 206 6.29 -4.21 25.07
N GLN A 207 5.20 -4.26 25.84
CA GLN A 207 4.19 -5.30 25.74
C GLN A 207 3.54 -5.33 24.36
N GLN A 208 3.21 -4.16 23.79
CA GLN A 208 2.66 -4.05 22.44
C GLN A 208 3.64 -4.61 21.38
N HIS A 209 4.92 -4.28 21.50
CA HIS A 209 5.95 -4.81 20.60
C HIS A 209 6.10 -6.34 20.70
N ILE A 210 6.01 -6.88 21.92
CA ILE A 210 6.07 -8.32 22.17
C ILE A 210 4.85 -9.02 21.57
N GLU A 211 3.66 -8.50 21.84
CA GLU A 211 2.38 -9.04 21.37
C GLU A 211 2.32 -9.11 19.85
N HIS A 212 2.63 -8.00 19.18
CA HIS A 212 2.60 -7.92 17.71
C HIS A 212 3.88 -8.45 17.04
N LYS A 213 4.88 -8.91 17.83
CA LYS A 213 6.17 -9.41 17.34
C LYS A 213 6.90 -8.44 16.39
N ILE A 214 6.73 -7.14 16.62
CA ILE A 214 7.36 -6.08 15.83
C ILE A 214 8.50 -5.48 16.64
N CYS A 215 9.71 -5.51 16.09
CA CYS A 215 10.88 -4.95 16.75
C CYS A 215 10.79 -3.42 16.83
N PRO A 216 11.04 -2.80 17.99
CA PRO A 216 11.15 -1.34 18.11
C PRO A 216 12.23 -0.78 17.19
N HIS A 217 12.08 0.49 16.78
CA HIS A 217 13.13 1.16 16.03
C HIS A 217 14.35 1.45 16.93
N ARG A 218 15.56 1.33 16.39
CA ARG A 218 16.84 1.49 17.14
C ARG A 218 17.01 2.87 17.79
N SER A 219 16.33 3.90 17.28
CA SER A 219 16.35 5.24 17.90
C SER A 219 15.67 5.27 19.28
N ARG A 220 14.81 4.31 19.60
CA ARG A 220 14.17 4.16 20.92
C ARG A 220 14.98 3.19 21.78
N THR A 221 16.22 3.58 22.09
CA THR A 221 17.27 2.70 22.65
C THR A 221 16.79 1.85 23.81
N LYS A 222 16.19 2.46 24.86
CA LYS A 222 15.70 1.72 26.03
C LYS A 222 14.70 0.62 25.65
N LEU A 223 13.71 0.96 24.83
CA LEU A 223 12.67 0.03 24.41
C LEU A 223 13.21 -1.09 23.51
N TYR A 224 14.13 -0.74 22.62
CA TYR A 224 14.83 -1.69 21.77
C TYR A 224 15.65 -2.69 22.59
N ASP A 225 16.43 -2.21 23.56
CA ASP A 225 17.27 -3.04 24.41
C ASP A 225 16.43 -3.99 25.28
N ASP A 226 15.34 -3.48 25.87
CA ASP A 226 14.41 -4.30 26.66
C ASP A 226 13.74 -5.38 25.81
N TYR A 227 13.37 -5.06 24.57
CA TYR A 227 12.84 -6.03 23.60
C TYR A 227 13.86 -7.10 23.23
N MET A 228 15.12 -6.72 22.98
CA MET A 228 16.18 -7.66 22.65
C MET A 228 16.50 -8.59 23.82
N LYS A 229 16.52 -8.08 25.06
CA LYS A 229 16.66 -8.91 26.27
C LYS A 229 15.51 -9.90 26.41
N TYR A 230 14.26 -9.45 26.20
CA TYR A 230 13.10 -10.35 26.20
C TYR A 230 13.27 -11.48 25.18
N GLN A 231 13.67 -11.16 23.95
CA GLN A 231 13.87 -12.17 22.90
C GLN A 231 15.02 -13.14 23.23
N GLN A 232 16.11 -12.65 23.83
CA GLN A 232 17.21 -13.51 24.29
C GLN A 232 16.75 -14.49 25.37
N ASN A 233 16.04 -14.00 26.39
CA ASN A 233 15.52 -14.83 27.48
C ASN A 233 14.53 -15.88 26.94
N LYS A 234 13.59 -15.45 26.09
CA LYS A 234 12.63 -16.34 25.45
C LYS A 234 13.31 -17.44 24.64
N ASN A 235 14.33 -17.09 23.84
CA ASN A 235 15.09 -18.07 23.07
C ASN A 235 15.86 -19.06 23.97
N GLN A 236 16.37 -18.62 25.11
CA GLN A 236 17.05 -19.49 26.08
C GLN A 236 16.07 -20.45 26.75
N GLU A 237 14.91 -19.96 27.19
CA GLU A 237 13.84 -20.77 27.76
C GLU A 237 13.32 -21.81 26.76
N GLU A 238 13.04 -21.40 25.52
CA GLU A 238 12.60 -22.33 24.46
C GLU A 238 13.63 -23.43 24.18
N LYS A 239 14.93 -23.09 24.18
CA LYS A 239 16.01 -24.09 24.03
C LYS A 239 16.03 -25.06 25.22
N LYS A 240 15.96 -24.55 26.45
CA LYS A 240 15.97 -25.37 27.67
C LYS A 240 14.77 -26.31 27.71
N THR A 241 13.56 -25.77 27.48
CA THR A 241 12.33 -26.58 27.44
C THR A 241 12.37 -27.62 26.33
N LYS A 242 12.93 -27.29 25.14
CA LYS A 242 13.10 -28.27 24.06
C LYS A 242 14.06 -29.39 24.45
N GLN A 243 15.17 -29.07 25.10
CA GLN A 243 16.12 -30.06 25.62
C GLN A 243 15.47 -30.95 26.68
N GLU A 244 14.77 -30.38 27.66
CA GLU A 244 14.07 -31.12 28.71
C GLU A 244 13.01 -32.06 28.13
N LYS A 245 12.18 -31.58 27.20
CA LYS A 245 11.19 -32.40 26.48
C LYS A 245 11.85 -33.54 25.72
N THR A 246 12.95 -33.27 25.00
CA THR A 246 13.69 -34.28 24.24
C THR A 246 14.24 -35.36 25.18
N THR A 247 14.86 -34.96 26.30
CA THR A 247 15.39 -35.88 27.30
C THR A 247 14.28 -36.73 27.95
N ALA A 248 13.14 -36.12 28.26
CA ALA A 248 11.99 -36.83 28.81
C ALA A 248 11.44 -37.88 27.83
N VAL A 249 11.30 -37.53 26.54
CA VAL A 249 10.86 -38.46 25.49
C VAL A 249 11.86 -39.60 25.31
N LEU A 250 13.16 -39.32 25.30
CA LEU A 250 14.21 -40.35 25.23
C LEU A 250 14.15 -41.31 26.41
N LYS A 251 13.91 -40.80 27.63
CA LYS A 251 13.75 -41.63 28.83
C LYS A 251 12.54 -42.57 28.71
N LEU A 252 11.38 -42.02 28.32
CA LEU A 252 10.16 -42.82 28.12
C LEU A 252 10.34 -43.87 27.01
N TRP A 253 11.03 -43.50 25.93
CA TRP A 253 11.37 -44.42 24.84
C TRP A 253 12.24 -45.58 25.34
N ASN A 254 13.32 -45.28 26.07
CA ASN A 254 14.21 -46.31 26.62
C ASN A 254 13.47 -47.23 27.60
N GLN A 255 12.60 -46.70 28.46
CA GLN A 255 11.76 -47.51 29.34
C GLN A 255 10.84 -48.44 28.55
N ARG A 256 10.28 -47.95 27.44
CA ARG A 256 9.43 -48.74 26.55
C ARG A 256 10.22 -49.87 25.86
N CYS A 257 11.41 -49.60 25.36
CA CYS A 257 12.30 -50.63 24.81
C CYS A 257 12.62 -51.70 25.85
N GLN A 258 13.02 -51.30 27.07
CA GLN A 258 13.30 -52.24 28.17
C GLN A 258 12.09 -53.10 28.56
N TRP A 259 10.88 -52.53 28.52
CA TRP A 259 9.65 -53.28 28.75
C TRP A 259 9.41 -54.34 27.66
N TYR A 260 9.62 -53.99 26.38
CA TYR A 260 9.52 -54.95 25.28
C TYR A 260 10.58 -56.06 25.39
N ASP A 261 11.84 -55.72 25.72
CA ASP A 261 12.91 -56.70 25.90
C ASP A 261 12.59 -57.68 27.04
N LYS A 262 11.98 -57.19 28.13
CA LYS A 262 11.49 -58.04 29.22
C LYS A 262 10.40 -59.00 28.74
N ILE A 263 9.40 -58.52 28.01
CA ILE A 263 8.33 -59.39 27.46
C ILE A 263 8.88 -60.46 26.54
N ILE A 264 9.81 -60.11 25.66
CA ILE A 264 10.44 -61.06 24.74
C ILE A 264 11.23 -62.10 25.55
N SER A 265 12.07 -61.67 26.49
CA SER A 265 12.86 -62.59 27.32
C SER A 265 12.01 -63.48 28.25
N GLU A 266 10.89 -62.98 28.76
CA GLU A 266 9.92 -63.77 29.53
C GLU A 266 9.20 -64.78 28.65
N ASN A 267 8.79 -64.40 27.43
CA ASN A 267 8.23 -65.34 26.46
C ASN A 267 9.25 -66.41 26.04
N ASP A 268 10.50 -66.03 25.79
CA ASP A 268 11.57 -66.96 25.44
C ASP A 268 11.86 -67.92 26.60
N ARG A 269 11.85 -67.45 27.86
CA ARG A 269 11.95 -68.30 29.04
C ARG A 269 10.78 -69.26 29.17
N MET A 270 9.55 -68.80 28.95
CA MET A 270 8.36 -69.66 28.98
C MET A 270 8.36 -70.71 27.88
N ASN A 271 8.88 -70.38 26.69
CA ASN A 271 9.06 -71.31 25.59
C ASN A 271 10.20 -72.32 25.86
N ALA A 272 11.30 -71.87 26.48
CA ALA A 272 12.41 -72.73 26.93
C ALA A 272 11.99 -73.69 28.06
N PHE A 273 11.16 -73.23 29.00
CA PHE A 273 10.57 -74.08 30.04
C PHE A 273 9.63 -75.13 29.44
N LYS A 274 8.76 -74.77 28.50
CA LYS A 274 7.89 -75.73 27.79
C LYS A 274 8.68 -76.81 27.06
N THR A 275 9.77 -76.43 26.40
CA THR A 275 10.65 -77.36 25.68
C THR A 275 11.51 -78.24 26.61
N GLN A 276 11.80 -77.79 27.85
CA GLN A 276 12.42 -78.64 28.88
C GLN A 276 11.41 -79.57 29.58
N THR A 277 10.17 -79.12 29.80
CA THR A 277 9.11 -79.96 30.40
C THR A 277 8.55 -80.99 29.43
N ASP A 278 8.62 -80.78 28.12
CA ASP A 278 8.29 -81.81 27.13
C ASP A 278 9.40 -82.89 26.99
N GLY A 279 10.56 -82.70 27.64
CA GLY A 279 11.67 -83.66 27.68
C GLY A 279 11.66 -84.60 28.88
N GLN A 280 10.79 -84.40 29.87
CA GLN A 280 10.59 -85.32 30.98
C GLN A 280 9.10 -85.44 31.30
N ILE A 281 8.62 -86.69 31.32
CA ILE A 281 7.25 -87.15 31.61
C ILE A 281 6.37 -87.26 30.36
N GLY A 282 6.74 -88.22 29.51
CA GLY A 282 5.76 -89.13 28.94
C GLY A 282 5.44 -90.22 29.98
N GLU A 283 4.32 -90.05 30.68
CA GLU A 283 3.37 -91.09 31.13
C GLU A 283 2.58 -90.53 32.33
N TYR A 284 1.37 -90.06 32.07
CA TYR A 284 0.12 -90.73 32.44
C TYR A 284 -1.02 -89.78 32.09
N ARG A 285 -1.81 -90.15 31.09
CA ARG A 285 -3.16 -89.61 30.90
C ARG A 285 -3.96 -89.88 32.17
N GLN A 286 -4.82 -88.95 32.58
CA GLN A 286 -6.20 -89.25 33.01
C GLN A 286 -7.04 -87.98 33.27
N TYR A 287 -8.23 -88.00 32.67
CA TYR A 287 -9.53 -87.39 33.05
C TYR A 287 -9.69 -85.87 33.27
N LEU A 288 -10.40 -85.25 32.30
CA LEU A 288 -11.63 -84.40 32.37
C LEU A 288 -12.06 -83.83 33.75
N PRO A 289 -12.64 -82.61 33.81
CA PRO A 289 -13.67 -82.06 32.91
C PRO A 289 -13.33 -80.74 32.19
#